data_AF-A0A9D6F065-F1
#
_entry.id   AF-A0A9D6F065-F1
#
_cell.length_a   1.000
_cell.length_b   1.000
_cell.length_c   1.000
_cell.angle_alpha   90.00
_cell.angle_beta   90.00
_cell.angle_gamma   90.00
#
_symmetry.space_group_name_H-M   'P 1'
#
loop_
_entity.id
_entity.type
_entity.pdbx_description
1 polymer ?
#
loop_
_entity_poly.entity_id
_entity_poly.type
_entity_poly.pdbx_seq_one_letter_code
_entity_poly.pdbx_strand_id
1 'polypeptide(L)'
;MSGTGARLPLTEALALLAAENTGSFARAEPLFLKAMWDFDAHVVSGIADQGDRQNGKGDFFNDFLSALLRRCSGKEVDTRPNVAGLSFRNHKLDIAYPLAGQVALTVETKATGTPKHARNTLQRNPAGRPGSADLEKRIKEAAFKNIDIKGEIARVEARGGGATNDLTNWLRSTPPRCYLFFVCRVVDDNDLRRTQDLAQTARVWFDGCGLYCYGPNANGTAYSPRAVHPTLDLDRVLSEVCTALRLLP
;
A
#
# COMPACT_ATOMS: atom_id res chain seq x y z
N MET A 1 -7.35 -14.42 20.52
CA MET A 1 -8.04 -15.33 19.57
C MET A 1 -6.97 -16.09 18.82
N SER A 2 -6.95 -17.41 18.91
CA SER A 2 -6.07 -18.27 18.10
C SER A 2 -6.47 -18.10 16.63
N GLY A 3 -5.58 -17.52 15.81
CA GLY A 3 -5.85 -17.36 14.37
C GLY A 3 -6.01 -18.73 13.69
N THR A 4 -6.72 -18.76 12.56
CA THR A 4 -6.97 -19.97 11.74
C THR A 4 -5.71 -20.64 11.17
N GLY A 5 -4.53 -20.04 11.37
CA GLY A 5 -3.30 -20.39 10.68
C GLY A 5 -3.23 -19.87 9.24
N ALA A 6 -4.31 -19.29 8.70
CA ALA A 6 -4.36 -18.87 7.30
C ALA A 6 -3.30 -17.83 6.91
N ARG A 7 -2.85 -17.01 7.88
CA ARG A 7 -1.82 -15.98 7.69
C ARG A 7 -0.38 -16.49 7.78
N LEU A 8 -0.16 -17.76 8.11
CA LEU A 8 1.18 -18.33 8.26
C LEU A 8 2.10 -18.03 7.06
N PRO A 9 1.66 -18.17 5.79
CA PRO A 9 2.52 -17.85 4.64
C PRO A 9 2.99 -16.39 4.60
N LEU A 10 2.15 -15.46 5.08
CA LEU A 10 2.48 -14.03 5.15
C LEU A 10 3.52 -13.76 6.24
N THR A 11 3.35 -14.38 7.41
CA THR A 11 4.29 -14.25 8.52
C THR A 11 5.65 -14.88 8.21
N GLU A 12 5.66 -16.05 7.57
CA GLU A 12 6.90 -16.71 7.11
C GLU A 12 7.65 -15.85 6.09
N ALA A 13 6.93 -15.23 5.15
CA ALA A 13 7.54 -14.35 4.16
C ALA A 13 8.18 -13.09 4.79
N LEU A 14 7.60 -12.53 5.86
CA LEU A 14 8.23 -11.43 6.60
C LEU A 14 9.51 -11.88 7.33
N ALA A 15 9.51 -13.08 7.91
CA ALA A 15 10.70 -13.64 8.54
C ALA A 15 11.82 -13.88 7.52
N LEU A 16 11.48 -14.41 6.33
CA LEU A 16 12.44 -14.59 5.24
C LEU A 16 12.95 -13.26 4.68
N LEU A 17 12.06 -12.26 4.53
CA LEU A 17 12.46 -10.92 4.12
C LEU A 17 13.48 -10.29 5.10
N ALA A 18 13.25 -10.47 6.40
CA ALA A 18 14.16 -9.98 7.43
C ALA A 18 15.57 -10.60 7.29
N ALA A 19 15.65 -11.87 6.88
CA ALA A 19 16.90 -12.57 6.65
C ALA A 19 17.61 -12.16 5.34
N GLU A 20 16.85 -11.85 4.27
CA GLU A 20 17.39 -11.40 2.98
C GLU A 20 18.11 -10.03 3.08
N ASN A 21 17.76 -9.23 4.11
CA ASN A 21 18.36 -7.93 4.38
C ASN A 21 18.38 -6.99 3.15
N THR A 22 17.30 -7.00 2.37
CA THR A 22 17.14 -6.17 1.17
C THR A 22 16.23 -4.97 1.42
N GLY A 23 16.52 -3.87 0.73
CA GLY A 23 15.63 -2.71 0.62
C GLY A 23 14.96 -2.58 -0.75
N SER A 24 15.11 -3.57 -1.63
CA SER A 24 14.49 -3.60 -2.97
C SER A 24 13.32 -4.58 -2.99
N PHE A 25 12.18 -4.10 -3.50
CA PHE A 25 11.03 -4.94 -3.77
C PHE A 25 11.31 -5.93 -4.89
N ALA A 26 12.02 -5.53 -5.95
CA ALA A 26 12.36 -6.44 -7.05
C ALA A 26 13.12 -7.69 -6.57
N ARG A 27 14.04 -7.54 -5.61
CA ARG A 27 14.73 -8.67 -4.98
C ARG A 27 13.81 -9.51 -4.09
N ALA A 28 12.86 -8.88 -3.42
CA ALA A 28 11.92 -9.53 -2.50
C ALA A 28 10.64 -10.06 -3.19
N GLU A 29 10.45 -9.77 -4.48
CA GLU A 29 9.27 -10.10 -5.26
C GLU A 29 8.92 -11.59 -5.21
N PRO A 30 9.88 -12.54 -5.36
CA PRO A 30 9.55 -13.97 -5.32
C PRO A 30 8.94 -14.39 -3.98
N LEU A 31 9.44 -13.83 -2.87
CA LEU A 31 8.89 -14.08 -1.52
C LEU A 31 7.47 -13.53 -1.41
N PHE A 32 7.27 -12.30 -1.89
CA PHE A 32 5.96 -11.65 -1.89
C PHE A 32 4.92 -12.46 -2.70
N LEU A 33 5.23 -12.81 -3.94
CA LEU A 33 4.31 -13.56 -4.81
C LEU A 33 3.95 -14.92 -4.25
N LYS A 34 4.93 -15.64 -3.70
CA LYS A 34 4.70 -16.94 -3.05
C LYS A 34 3.75 -16.78 -1.85
N ALA A 35 4.01 -15.81 -0.98
CA ALA A 35 3.17 -15.56 0.20
C ALA A 35 1.73 -15.22 -0.18
N MET A 36 1.55 -14.38 -1.20
CA MET A 36 0.23 -13.99 -1.68
C MET A 36 -0.52 -15.16 -2.32
N TRP A 37 0.17 -16.02 -3.07
CA TRP A 37 -0.40 -17.24 -3.66
C TRP A 37 -0.88 -18.21 -2.57
N ASP A 38 -0.01 -18.54 -1.62
CA ASP A 38 -0.30 -19.49 -0.57
C ASP A 38 -1.42 -18.98 0.36
N PHE A 39 -1.41 -17.69 0.70
CA PHE A 39 -2.50 -17.08 1.45
C PHE A 39 -3.83 -17.13 0.68
N ASP A 40 -3.81 -16.82 -0.62
CA ASP A 40 -5.01 -16.87 -1.45
C ASP A 40 -5.55 -18.30 -1.61
N ALA A 41 -4.70 -19.33 -1.58
CA ALA A 41 -5.14 -20.72 -1.52
C ALA A 41 -5.93 -21.03 -0.23
N HIS A 42 -5.55 -20.45 0.91
CA HIS A 42 -6.35 -20.51 2.14
C HIS A 42 -7.68 -19.77 2.03
N VAL A 43 -7.74 -18.66 1.28
CA VAL A 43 -9.00 -17.95 1.00
C VAL A 43 -9.92 -18.79 0.12
N VAL A 44 -9.39 -19.37 -0.95
CA VAL A 44 -10.16 -20.20 -1.89
C VAL A 44 -10.71 -21.44 -1.19
N SER A 45 -9.89 -22.15 -0.42
CA SER A 45 -10.29 -23.34 0.35
C SER A 45 -11.24 -23.05 1.52
N GLY A 46 -11.36 -21.78 1.91
CA GLY A 46 -12.22 -21.35 3.01
C GLY A 46 -11.63 -21.53 4.41
N ILE A 47 -10.31 -21.80 4.50
CA ILE A 47 -9.53 -21.82 5.74
C ILE A 47 -9.43 -20.39 6.31
N ALA A 48 -9.16 -19.40 5.46
CA ALA A 48 -9.09 -18.00 5.88
C ALA A 48 -10.47 -17.47 6.26
N ASP A 49 -10.60 -16.97 7.49
CA ASP A 49 -11.85 -16.38 7.96
C ASP A 49 -12.06 -14.95 7.43
N GLN A 50 -13.13 -14.29 7.89
CA GLN A 50 -13.42 -12.92 7.49
C GLN A 50 -12.34 -11.94 7.95
N GLY A 51 -11.81 -12.09 9.16
CA GLY A 51 -10.78 -11.22 9.71
C GLY A 51 -9.45 -11.36 8.94
N ASP A 52 -9.07 -12.59 8.62
CA ASP A 52 -7.92 -12.91 7.76
C ASP A 52 -8.03 -12.24 6.41
N ARG A 53 -9.19 -12.37 5.76
CA ARG A 53 -9.43 -11.76 4.45
C ARG A 53 -9.47 -10.24 4.47
N GLN A 54 -9.98 -9.64 5.54
CA GLN A 54 -10.09 -8.18 5.65
C GLN A 54 -8.74 -7.52 5.92
N ASN A 55 -7.91 -8.13 6.77
CA ASN A 55 -6.70 -7.46 7.28
C ASN A 55 -5.40 -8.11 6.77
N GLY A 56 -5.39 -9.41 6.46
CA GLY A 56 -4.18 -10.19 6.21
C GLY A 56 -3.26 -9.61 5.14
N LYS A 57 -3.77 -9.40 3.92
CA LYS A 57 -2.96 -8.81 2.82
C LYS A 57 -2.55 -7.37 3.07
N GLY A 58 -3.41 -6.58 3.72
CA GLY A 58 -3.14 -5.17 4.01
C GLY A 58 -2.04 -5.01 5.06
N ASP A 59 -2.18 -5.70 6.20
CA ASP A 59 -1.16 -5.75 7.25
C ASP A 59 0.15 -6.32 6.71
N PHE A 60 0.02 -7.47 6.04
CA PHE A 60 0.84 -7.96 4.94
C PHE A 60 1.83 -6.95 4.37
N PHE A 61 1.25 -6.21 3.44
CA PHE A 61 1.96 -5.31 2.57
C PHE A 61 2.53 -4.10 3.32
N ASN A 62 1.83 -3.61 4.34
CA ASN A 62 2.34 -2.53 5.19
C ASN A 62 3.65 -2.93 5.87
N ASP A 63 3.68 -4.12 6.51
CA ASP A 63 4.85 -4.59 7.23
C ASP A 63 6.01 -4.93 6.28
N PHE A 64 5.68 -5.51 5.12
CA PHE A 64 6.64 -5.78 4.06
C PHE A 64 7.30 -4.51 3.54
N LEU A 65 6.50 -3.48 3.23
CA LEU A 65 7.01 -2.20 2.73
C LEU A 65 7.80 -1.44 3.80
N SER A 66 7.35 -1.46 5.05
CA SER A 66 8.07 -0.87 6.18
C SER A 66 9.46 -1.50 6.35
N ALA A 67 9.55 -2.83 6.28
CA ALA A 67 10.84 -3.52 6.33
C ALA A 67 11.78 -3.08 5.19
N LEU A 68 11.28 -3.03 3.95
CA LEU A 68 12.07 -2.55 2.81
C LEU A 68 12.54 -1.10 2.99
N LEU A 69 11.64 -0.21 3.43
CA LEU A 69 11.93 1.21 3.67
C LEU A 69 13.03 1.40 4.73
N ARG A 70 12.96 0.67 5.84
CA ARG A 70 14.00 0.72 6.89
C ARG A 70 15.36 0.29 6.35
N ARG A 71 15.41 -0.78 5.56
CA ARG A 71 16.66 -1.29 4.97
C ARG A 71 17.23 -0.36 3.92
N CYS A 72 16.42 0.16 3.00
CA CYS A 72 16.92 1.00 1.91
C CYS A 72 17.34 2.41 2.35
N SER A 73 16.66 2.96 3.37
CA SER A 73 16.89 4.33 3.83
C SER A 73 17.84 4.41 5.02
N GLY A 74 17.99 3.32 5.79
CA GLY A 74 18.69 3.34 7.07
C GLY A 74 17.95 4.13 8.17
N LYS A 75 16.68 4.49 7.94
CA LYS A 75 15.84 5.24 8.88
C LYS A 75 14.83 4.31 9.54
N GLU A 76 14.59 4.54 10.83
CA GLU A 76 13.46 3.93 11.54
C GLU A 76 12.17 4.68 11.20
N VAL A 77 11.13 3.93 10.82
CA VAL A 77 9.81 4.48 10.46
C VAL A 77 8.77 3.97 11.45
N ASP A 78 7.79 4.81 11.77
CA ASP A 78 6.70 4.43 12.66
C ASP A 78 5.63 3.70 11.85
N THR A 79 5.21 2.54 12.34
CA THR A 79 4.21 1.71 11.67
C THR A 79 2.89 1.79 12.42
N ARG A 80 1.83 2.09 11.69
CA ARG A 80 0.50 2.31 12.27
C ARG A 80 0.44 3.45 13.30
N PRO A 81 1.08 4.62 13.11
CA PRO A 81 0.97 5.73 14.05
C PRO A 81 -0.40 6.41 13.99
N ASN A 82 -0.74 7.15 15.06
CA ASN A 82 -1.81 8.14 15.03
C ASN A 82 -1.19 9.51 14.74
N VAL A 83 -1.67 10.18 13.69
CA VAL A 83 -1.21 11.52 13.30
C VAL A 83 -2.39 12.48 13.32
N ALA A 84 -2.22 13.65 13.91
CA ALA A 84 -3.27 14.66 13.96
C ALA A 84 -3.49 15.28 12.58
N GLY A 85 -4.76 15.43 12.19
CA GLY A 85 -5.20 16.21 11.05
C GLY A 85 -6.07 17.39 11.50
N LEU A 86 -6.39 18.26 10.55
CA LEU A 86 -7.07 19.53 10.80
C LEU A 86 -8.52 19.30 11.26
N SER A 87 -9.21 18.41 10.57
CA SER A 87 -10.61 18.05 10.82
C SER A 87 -10.70 16.90 11.81
N PHE A 88 -9.78 15.93 11.73
CA PHE A 88 -9.78 14.74 12.58
C PHE A 88 -8.52 14.69 13.44
N ARG A 89 -8.73 14.62 14.75
CA ARG A 89 -7.63 14.57 15.73
C ARG A 89 -6.71 13.37 15.58
N ASN A 90 -7.19 12.29 14.96
CA ASN A 90 -6.45 11.03 14.82
C ASN A 90 -6.69 10.40 13.44
N HIS A 91 -5.66 10.43 12.59
CA HIS A 91 -5.53 9.58 11.43
C HIS A 91 -4.63 8.40 11.75
N LYS A 92 -5.16 7.18 11.60
CA LYS A 92 -4.34 5.97 11.62
C LYS A 92 -3.66 5.84 10.25
N LEU A 93 -2.37 6.11 10.20
CA LEU A 93 -1.56 5.98 8.99
C LEU A 93 -0.98 4.58 8.91
N ASP A 94 -0.52 4.17 7.72
CA ASP A 94 0.16 2.87 7.57
C ASP A 94 1.63 2.99 8.00
N ILE A 95 2.34 4.01 7.50
CA ILE A 95 3.73 4.33 7.87
C ILE A 95 3.92 5.85 7.97
N ALA A 96 4.68 6.33 8.96
CA ALA A 96 5.11 7.73 9.04
C ALA A 96 6.58 7.86 9.49
N TYR A 97 7.17 9.01 9.21
CA TYR A 97 8.49 9.40 9.67
C TYR A 97 8.49 10.88 10.07
N PRO A 98 9.19 11.28 11.15
CA PRO A 98 9.96 10.46 12.11
C PRO A 98 9.07 9.71 13.13
N LEU A 99 9.69 8.92 14.02
CA LEU A 99 9.02 8.21 15.13
C LEU A 99 8.34 9.14 16.14
N ALA A 100 8.84 10.36 16.29
CA ALA A 100 8.31 11.34 17.24
C ALA A 100 8.50 12.75 16.71
N GLY A 101 7.58 13.64 17.08
CA GLY A 101 7.55 15.02 16.62
C GLY A 101 6.69 15.21 15.37
N GLN A 102 6.95 16.29 14.64
CA GLN A 102 6.18 16.64 13.45
C GLN A 102 6.51 15.68 12.31
N VAL A 103 5.48 15.06 11.73
CA VAL A 103 5.61 14.13 10.62
C VAL A 103 6.12 14.87 9.38
N ALA A 104 7.18 14.34 8.78
CA ALA A 104 7.83 14.87 7.58
C ALA A 104 7.55 14.01 6.33
N LEU A 105 7.25 12.73 6.51
CA LEU A 105 6.91 11.81 5.43
C LEU A 105 5.84 10.80 5.89
N THR A 106 4.89 10.50 5.01
CA THR A 106 3.89 9.45 5.21
C THR A 106 3.83 8.50 4.02
N VAL A 107 3.54 7.24 4.30
CA VAL A 107 3.22 6.24 3.28
C VAL A 107 1.89 5.58 3.66
N GLU A 108 0.97 5.56 2.71
CA GLU A 108 -0.25 4.75 2.76
C GLU A 108 -0.07 3.55 1.83
N THR A 109 -0.57 2.40 2.25
CA THR A 109 -0.48 1.14 1.51
C THR A 109 -1.87 0.53 1.36
N LYS A 110 -2.15 -0.06 0.19
CA LYS A 110 -3.42 -0.77 -0.04
C LYS A 110 -3.17 -2.03 -0.84
N ALA A 111 -3.60 -3.16 -0.30
CA ALA A 111 -3.65 -4.42 -1.02
C ALA A 111 -5.08 -4.68 -1.51
N THR A 112 -5.27 -4.91 -2.81
CA THR A 112 -6.59 -5.16 -3.41
C THR A 112 -6.59 -6.40 -4.29
N GLY A 113 -7.81 -6.82 -4.64
CA GLY A 113 -8.04 -8.06 -5.35
C GLY A 113 -8.03 -9.27 -4.41
N THR A 114 -9.12 -10.04 -4.46
CA THR A 114 -9.31 -11.19 -3.57
C THR A 114 -9.93 -12.31 -4.39
N PRO A 115 -9.38 -13.53 -4.38
CA PRO A 115 -10.02 -14.64 -5.06
C PRO A 115 -11.41 -14.92 -4.47
N LYS A 116 -12.24 -15.64 -5.23
CA LYS A 116 -13.55 -16.06 -4.74
C LYS A 116 -13.36 -17.02 -3.57
N HIS A 117 -13.91 -16.68 -2.42
CA HIS A 117 -13.94 -17.56 -1.26
C HIS A 117 -14.97 -18.68 -1.46
N ALA A 118 -14.65 -19.93 -1.08
CA ALA A 118 -15.52 -21.10 -1.27
C ALA A 118 -16.97 -20.88 -0.81
N ARG A 119 -17.16 -20.20 0.33
CA ARG A 119 -18.49 -19.96 0.91
C ARG A 119 -19.25 -18.76 0.33
N ASN A 120 -18.67 -18.00 -0.62
CA ASN A 120 -19.32 -16.83 -1.20
C ASN A 120 -20.07 -17.17 -2.50
N THR A 121 -21.25 -17.77 -2.36
CA THR A 121 -22.08 -18.20 -3.50
C THR A 121 -22.63 -17.03 -4.32
N LEU A 122 -22.80 -15.85 -3.72
CA LEU A 122 -23.34 -14.65 -4.37
C LEU A 122 -22.35 -13.95 -5.31
N GLN A 123 -21.06 -14.27 -5.20
CA GLN A 123 -20.03 -13.66 -6.03
C GLN A 123 -20.05 -14.22 -7.45
N ARG A 124 -20.52 -13.39 -8.40
CA ARG A 124 -20.70 -13.75 -9.81
C ARG A 124 -19.39 -14.01 -10.54
N ASN A 125 -18.36 -13.19 -10.31
CA ASN A 125 -17.06 -13.38 -10.96
C ASN A 125 -16.34 -14.59 -10.33
N PRO A 126 -16.08 -15.68 -11.07
CA PRO A 126 -15.39 -16.86 -10.55
C PRO A 126 -13.94 -16.56 -10.16
N ALA A 127 -13.27 -15.60 -10.82
CA ALA A 127 -11.91 -15.19 -10.51
C ALA A 127 -11.79 -14.40 -9.20
N GLY A 128 -12.92 -13.99 -8.60
CA GLY A 128 -12.94 -13.21 -7.38
C GLY A 128 -13.25 -11.73 -7.60
N ARG A 129 -12.85 -10.90 -6.63
CA ARG A 129 -13.02 -9.45 -6.66
C ARG A 129 -11.85 -8.86 -7.43
N PRO A 130 -12.09 -8.06 -8.49
CA PRO A 130 -11.03 -7.43 -9.28
C PRO A 130 -10.15 -6.50 -8.44
N GLY A 131 -8.91 -6.30 -8.86
CA GLY A 131 -7.95 -5.39 -8.20
C GLY A 131 -8.42 -3.94 -8.22
N SER A 132 -9.06 -3.52 -9.31
CA SER A 132 -9.57 -2.15 -9.50
C SER A 132 -10.81 -1.82 -8.66
N ALA A 133 -11.52 -2.82 -8.12
CA ALA A 133 -12.87 -2.66 -7.59
C ALA A 133 -12.98 -1.65 -6.43
N ASP A 134 -11.95 -1.53 -5.60
CA ASP A 134 -11.95 -0.65 -4.42
C ASP A 134 -11.03 0.56 -4.54
N LEU A 135 -10.23 0.65 -5.61
CA LEU A 135 -9.15 1.63 -5.69
C LEU A 135 -9.67 3.07 -5.65
N GLU A 136 -10.75 3.40 -6.36
CA GLU A 136 -11.32 4.75 -6.32
C GLU A 136 -11.69 5.18 -4.90
N LYS A 137 -12.36 4.30 -4.14
CA LYS A 137 -12.70 4.55 -2.74
C LYS A 137 -11.43 4.72 -1.90
N ARG A 138 -10.42 3.85 -2.08
CA ARG A 138 -9.17 3.90 -1.32
C ARG A 138 -8.33 5.15 -1.62
N ILE A 139 -8.33 5.60 -2.87
CA ILE A 139 -7.67 6.84 -3.28
C ILE A 139 -8.34 8.03 -2.60
N LYS A 140 -9.67 8.11 -2.63
CA LYS A 140 -10.42 9.18 -1.95
C LYS A 140 -10.14 9.20 -0.44
N GLU A 141 -10.16 8.03 0.20
CA GLU A 141 -9.84 7.87 1.62
C GLU A 141 -8.43 8.39 1.95
N ALA A 142 -7.41 7.93 1.22
CA ALA A 142 -6.02 8.32 1.46
C ALA A 142 -5.75 9.79 1.09
N ALA A 143 -6.37 10.31 0.02
CA ALA A 143 -6.22 11.71 -0.40
C ALA A 143 -6.81 12.66 0.64
N PHE A 144 -7.96 12.29 1.23
CA PHE A 144 -8.55 13.07 2.30
C PHE A 144 -7.66 13.12 3.54
N LYS A 145 -7.12 11.98 4.00
CA LYS A 145 -6.13 11.95 5.10
C LYS A 145 -4.93 12.87 4.81
N ASN A 146 -4.40 12.79 3.60
CA ASN A 146 -3.27 13.59 3.16
C ASN A 146 -3.55 15.10 3.27
N ILE A 147 -4.67 15.56 2.69
CA ILE A 147 -5.10 16.96 2.76
C ILE A 147 -5.27 17.40 4.22
N ASP A 148 -5.92 16.57 5.04
CA ASP A 148 -6.23 16.92 6.43
C ASP A 148 -4.98 17.07 7.30
N ILE A 149 -3.98 16.20 7.10
CA ILE A 149 -2.69 16.25 7.81
C ILE A 149 -1.86 17.46 7.37
N LYS A 150 -1.77 17.70 6.05
CA LYS A 150 -1.07 18.88 5.51
C LYS A 150 -1.73 20.18 6.00
N GLY A 151 -3.06 20.20 6.07
CA GLY A 151 -3.82 21.33 6.61
C GLY A 151 -3.49 21.64 8.07
N GLU A 152 -3.35 20.62 8.91
CA GLU A 152 -2.98 20.81 10.32
C GLU A 152 -1.57 21.35 10.48
N ILE A 153 -0.62 20.81 9.73
CA ILE A 153 0.76 21.31 9.74
C ILE A 153 0.81 22.76 9.28
N ALA A 154 0.14 23.10 8.18
CA ALA A 154 0.10 24.49 7.69
C ALA A 154 -0.54 25.45 8.71
N ARG A 155 -1.57 25.00 9.45
CA ARG A 155 -2.20 25.74 10.55
C ARG A 155 -1.23 25.98 11.70
N VAL A 156 -0.54 24.93 12.17
CA VAL A 156 0.39 25.01 13.31
C VAL A 156 1.62 25.87 12.98
N GLU A 157 2.13 25.81 11.76
CA GLU A 157 3.28 26.62 11.32
C GLU A 157 2.93 28.08 11.02
N ALA A 158 1.67 28.49 11.21
CA ALA A 158 1.16 29.81 10.83
C ALA A 158 1.43 30.18 9.36
N ARG A 159 1.64 29.19 8.49
CA ARG A 159 1.89 29.38 7.04
C ARG A 159 0.61 29.58 6.23
N GLY A 160 -0.52 29.69 6.92
CA GLY A 160 -1.85 29.81 6.32
C GLY A 160 -2.41 28.44 5.92
N GLY A 161 -3.67 28.21 6.26
CA GLY A 161 -4.49 27.08 5.79
C GLY A 161 -5.69 27.55 4.95
N GLY A 162 -5.57 28.74 4.36
CA GLY A 162 -6.64 29.36 3.55
C GLY A 162 -6.83 28.67 2.21
N ALA A 163 -7.92 29.01 1.52
CA ALA A 163 -8.19 28.51 0.18
C ALA A 163 -6.98 28.76 -0.76
N THR A 164 -6.50 27.70 -1.41
CA THR A 164 -5.50 27.80 -2.48
C THR A 164 -6.20 27.76 -3.84
N ASN A 165 -5.74 28.58 -4.78
CA ASN A 165 -6.18 28.53 -6.17
C ASN A 165 -5.44 27.42 -6.96
N ASP A 166 -4.44 26.79 -6.33
CA ASP A 166 -3.65 25.70 -6.91
C ASP A 166 -3.42 24.60 -5.87
N LEU A 167 -4.36 23.66 -5.82
CA LEU A 167 -4.33 22.55 -4.87
C LEU A 167 -3.14 21.62 -5.13
N THR A 168 -2.77 21.40 -6.40
CA THR A 168 -1.67 20.51 -6.76
C THR A 168 -0.35 21.06 -6.23
N ASN A 169 -0.02 22.32 -6.50
CA ASN A 169 1.22 22.91 -6.01
C ASN A 169 1.27 22.99 -4.48
N TRP A 170 0.13 23.29 -3.83
CA TRP A 170 0.04 23.27 -2.37
C TRP A 170 0.32 21.87 -1.80
N LEU A 171 -0.28 20.83 -2.38
CA LEU A 171 -0.05 19.44 -1.98
C LEU A 171 1.42 19.03 -2.12
N ARG A 172 2.16 19.54 -3.12
CA ARG A 172 3.59 19.20 -3.32
C ARG A 172 4.56 19.98 -2.44
N SER A 173 4.20 21.20 -2.07
CA SER A 173 5.09 22.10 -1.32
C SER A 173 4.88 22.02 0.20
N THR A 174 3.70 21.59 0.65
CA THR A 174 3.36 21.53 2.08
C THR A 174 3.80 20.19 2.69
N PRO A 175 4.56 20.16 3.80
CA PRO A 175 4.85 18.92 4.52
C PRO A 175 3.59 18.24 5.08
N PRO A 176 3.58 16.90 5.25
CA PRO A 176 4.66 15.96 4.96
C PRO A 176 4.69 15.54 3.49
N ARG A 177 5.78 14.94 3.01
CA ARG A 177 5.75 14.23 1.73
C ARG A 177 4.88 12.98 1.86
N CYS A 178 3.92 12.76 0.97
CA CYS A 178 2.92 11.71 1.13
C CYS A 178 2.94 10.78 -0.08
N TYR A 179 3.16 9.49 0.14
CA TYR A 179 3.21 8.48 -0.92
C TYR A 179 2.11 7.46 -0.75
N LEU A 180 1.61 6.92 -1.87
CA LEU A 180 0.63 5.84 -1.89
C LEU A 180 1.20 4.63 -2.60
N PHE A 181 1.01 3.44 -2.03
CA PHE A 181 1.44 2.19 -2.64
C PHE A 181 0.28 1.22 -2.79
N PHE A 182 0.21 0.58 -3.96
CA PHE A 182 -0.77 -0.42 -4.30
C PHE A 182 -0.10 -1.76 -4.63
N VAL A 183 -0.65 -2.85 -4.08
CA VAL A 183 -0.45 -4.20 -4.59
C VAL A 183 -1.80 -4.78 -5.00
N CYS A 184 -1.95 -5.09 -6.28
CA CYS A 184 -3.24 -5.43 -6.87
C CYS A 184 -3.20 -6.81 -7.51
N ARG A 185 -4.02 -7.74 -7.00
CA ARG A 185 -4.34 -8.97 -7.73
C ARG A 185 -5.31 -8.64 -8.86
N VAL A 186 -4.86 -8.67 -10.10
CA VAL A 186 -5.70 -8.41 -11.28
C VAL A 186 -6.25 -9.71 -11.84
N VAL A 187 -7.48 -9.67 -12.37
CA VAL A 187 -8.16 -10.86 -12.90
C VAL A 187 -8.05 -11.01 -14.42
N ASP A 188 -7.83 -9.91 -15.13
CA ASP A 188 -7.66 -9.87 -16.59
C ASP A 188 -6.97 -8.55 -17.00
N ASP A 189 -6.74 -8.38 -18.30
CA ASP A 189 -6.06 -7.20 -18.85
C ASP A 189 -6.90 -5.93 -18.79
N ASN A 190 -8.24 -6.06 -18.72
CA ASN A 190 -9.12 -4.91 -18.54
C ASN A 190 -9.05 -4.37 -17.10
N ASP A 191 -9.03 -5.27 -16.12
CA ASP A 191 -8.79 -4.95 -14.71
C ASP A 191 -7.39 -4.35 -14.50
N LEU A 192 -6.36 -4.86 -15.20
CA LEU A 192 -5.02 -4.29 -15.20
C LEU A 192 -5.00 -2.85 -15.72
N ARG A 193 -5.61 -2.57 -16.88
CA ARG A 193 -5.69 -1.20 -17.43
C ARG A 193 -6.39 -0.26 -16.45
N ARG A 194 -7.57 -0.64 -15.96
CA ARG A 194 -8.33 0.17 -15.00
C ARG A 194 -7.55 0.42 -13.70
N THR A 195 -6.81 -0.58 -13.23
CA THR A 195 -5.95 -0.46 -12.05
C THR A 195 -4.84 0.58 -12.28
N GLN A 196 -4.20 0.57 -13.45
CA GLN A 196 -3.18 1.56 -13.81
C GLN A 196 -3.76 2.97 -13.96
N ASP A 197 -4.93 3.12 -14.58
CA ASP A 197 -5.59 4.43 -14.73
C ASP A 197 -5.91 5.06 -13.36
N LEU A 198 -6.38 4.25 -12.42
CA LEU A 198 -6.67 4.70 -11.06
C LEU A 198 -5.39 5.04 -10.28
N ALA A 199 -4.33 4.25 -10.42
CA ALA A 199 -3.04 4.59 -9.82
C ALA A 199 -2.44 5.88 -10.41
N GLN A 200 -2.59 6.10 -11.72
CA GLN A 200 -2.20 7.35 -12.37
C GLN A 200 -3.03 8.54 -11.85
N THR A 201 -4.34 8.33 -11.61
CA THR A 201 -5.21 9.34 -10.97
C THR A 201 -4.73 9.67 -9.56
N ALA A 202 -4.31 8.67 -8.78
CA ALA A 202 -3.79 8.89 -7.43
C ALA A 202 -2.59 9.84 -7.42
N ARG A 203 -1.74 9.81 -8.45
CA ARG A 203 -0.58 10.73 -8.55
C ARG A 203 -0.97 12.21 -8.56
N VAL A 204 -2.22 12.60 -8.79
CA VAL A 204 -2.63 14.00 -8.60
C VAL A 204 -2.54 14.42 -7.13
N TRP A 205 -2.79 13.48 -6.22
CA TRP A 205 -2.95 13.73 -4.78
C TRP A 205 -1.71 13.45 -3.94
N PHE A 206 -0.76 12.66 -4.45
CA PHE A 206 0.40 12.16 -3.68
C PHE A 206 1.72 12.51 -4.34
N ASP A 207 2.77 12.66 -3.53
CA ASP A 207 4.14 12.90 -3.96
C ASP A 207 4.65 11.82 -4.92
N GLY A 208 4.24 10.58 -4.70
CA GLY A 208 4.40 9.47 -5.64
C GLY A 208 3.34 8.39 -5.43
N CYS A 209 3.09 7.57 -6.46
CA CYS A 209 2.21 6.42 -6.36
C CYS A 209 2.90 5.18 -6.94
N GLY A 210 3.28 4.25 -6.08
CA GLY A 210 3.84 2.94 -6.49
C GLY A 210 2.72 1.93 -6.69
N LEU A 211 2.84 1.11 -7.73
CA LEU A 211 1.88 0.08 -8.10
C LEU A 211 2.64 -1.19 -8.47
N TYR A 212 2.17 -2.29 -7.90
CA TYR A 212 2.56 -3.62 -8.32
C TYR A 212 1.31 -4.44 -8.63
N CYS A 213 1.24 -5.00 -9.83
CA CYS A 213 0.15 -5.85 -10.25
C CYS A 213 0.64 -7.29 -10.41
N TYR A 214 -0.16 -8.25 -9.96
CA TYR A 214 0.11 -9.67 -10.11
C TYR A 214 -1.18 -10.41 -10.42
N GLY A 215 -1.08 -11.59 -11.01
CA GLY A 215 -2.21 -12.45 -11.32
C GLY A 215 -1.76 -13.89 -11.53
N PRO A 216 -2.69 -14.85 -11.68
CA PRO A 216 -2.34 -16.24 -11.97
C PRO A 216 -1.44 -16.32 -13.21
N ASN A 217 -0.40 -17.15 -13.14
CA ASN A 217 0.40 -17.50 -14.31
C ASN A 217 -0.45 -18.31 -15.32
N ALA A 218 0.09 -18.56 -16.50
CA ALA A 218 -0.62 -19.28 -17.57
C ALA A 218 -1.15 -20.66 -17.16
N ASN A 219 -0.47 -21.32 -16.21
CA ASN A 219 -0.82 -22.67 -15.75
C ASN A 219 -1.76 -22.65 -14.53
N GLY A 220 -2.05 -21.49 -13.94
CA GLY A 220 -2.85 -21.37 -12.73
C GLY A 220 -2.22 -22.01 -11.49
N THR A 221 -0.88 -22.12 -11.43
CA THR A 221 -0.16 -22.81 -10.34
C THR A 221 0.59 -21.87 -9.41
N ALA A 222 0.76 -20.61 -9.80
CA ALA A 222 1.42 -19.58 -9.02
C ALA A 222 0.94 -18.20 -9.49
N TYR A 223 1.32 -17.15 -8.75
CA TYR A 223 1.23 -15.79 -9.24
C TYR A 223 2.47 -15.39 -10.05
N SER A 224 2.25 -14.55 -11.06
CA SER A 224 3.27 -13.91 -11.87
C SER A 224 3.03 -12.40 -11.89
N PRO A 225 4.11 -11.58 -12.01
CA PRO A 225 3.97 -10.15 -12.17
C PRO A 225 3.18 -9.81 -13.44
N ARG A 226 2.50 -8.66 -13.40
CA ARG A 226 1.85 -8.06 -14.57
C ARG A 226 2.52 -6.72 -14.82
N ALA A 227 2.91 -6.48 -16.06
CA ALA A 227 3.61 -5.27 -16.44
C ALA A 227 2.79 -4.03 -16.08
N VAL A 228 3.45 -3.07 -15.44
CA VAL A 228 2.90 -1.75 -15.12
C VAL A 228 3.73 -0.67 -15.82
N HIS A 229 3.12 0.49 -16.04
CA HIS A 229 3.84 1.63 -16.60
C HIS A 229 5.05 2.00 -15.72
N PRO A 230 6.24 2.29 -16.28
CA PRO A 230 7.45 2.55 -15.49
C PRO A 230 7.37 3.71 -14.50
N THR A 231 6.46 4.67 -14.71
CA THR A 231 6.24 5.78 -13.75
C THR A 231 5.36 5.40 -12.56
N LEU A 232 4.74 4.22 -12.61
CA LEU A 232 3.94 3.65 -11.53
C LEU A 232 4.68 2.49 -10.87
N ASP A 233 5.82 2.04 -11.39
CA ASP A 233 6.54 0.88 -10.86
C ASP A 233 6.84 1.03 -9.36
N LEU A 234 6.49 -0.01 -8.60
CA LEU A 234 6.63 0.01 -7.14
C LEU A 234 8.08 0.17 -6.70
N ASP A 235 9.03 -0.55 -7.30
CA ASP A 235 10.44 -0.52 -6.87
C ASP A 235 11.08 0.84 -7.17
N ARG A 236 10.70 1.45 -8.31
CA ARG A 236 11.09 2.82 -8.64
C ARG A 236 10.59 3.82 -7.60
N VAL A 237 9.29 3.83 -7.30
CA VAL A 237 8.72 4.79 -6.33
C VAL A 237 9.25 4.52 -4.93
N LEU A 238 9.48 3.25 -4.57
CA LEU A 238 10.17 2.89 -3.34
C LEU A 238 11.55 3.53 -3.26
N SER A 239 12.36 3.44 -4.31
CA SER A 239 13.68 4.09 -4.38
C SER A 239 13.62 5.62 -4.21
N GLU A 240 12.59 6.26 -4.77
CA GLU A 240 12.32 7.69 -4.59
C GLU A 240 12.02 8.01 -3.11
N VAL A 241 11.20 7.20 -2.43
CA VAL A 241 10.91 7.34 -0.99
C VAL A 241 12.16 7.11 -0.14
N CYS A 242 12.95 6.08 -0.44
CA CYS A 242 14.20 5.80 0.26
C CYS A 242 15.17 6.99 0.18
N THR A 243 15.25 7.62 -1.00
CA THR A 243 16.06 8.83 -1.20
C THR A 243 15.50 10.01 -0.42
N ALA A 244 14.18 10.22 -0.43
CA ALA A 244 13.55 11.26 0.38
C ALA A 244 13.82 11.06 1.89
N LEU A 245 13.67 9.83 2.40
CA LEU A 245 13.95 9.49 3.80
C LEU A 245 15.41 9.77 4.20
N ARG A 246 16.38 9.43 3.34
CA ARG A 246 17.81 9.69 3.62
C ARG A 246 18.15 11.17 3.73
N LEU A 247 17.38 12.05 3.06
CA LEU A 247 17.58 13.50 3.08
C LEU A 247 16.88 14.17 4.26
N LEU A 248 15.98 13.47 4.95
CA LEU A 248 15.31 13.98 6.15
C LEU A 248 16.19 13.79 7.38
N PRO A 249 16.16 14.73 8.35
CA PRO A 249 16.93 14.64 9.59
C PRO A 249 16.56 13.40 10.38
#